data_AF-A0A6N1X9Y1-F1
#
_entry.id   AF-A0A6N1X9Y1-F1
#
_cell.length_a   1.000
_cell.length_b   1.000
_cell.length_c   1.000
_cell.angle_alpha   90.00
_cell.angle_beta   90.00
_cell.angle_gamma   90.00
#
_symmetry.space_group_name_H-M   'P 1'
#
loop_
_entity.id
_entity.type
_entity.pdbx_description
1 polymer ?
#
loop_
_entity_poly.entity_id
_entity_poly.type
_entity_poly.pdbx_seq_one_letter_code
_entity_poly.pdbx_strand_id
1 'polypeptide(L)'
;MAGILCALAGDIVMAMTLLQRNPLRVGPRLATSLLAVLGGNALFAMALGGFSDYGLPAIGMVSGIYLAGFAWRLSGEDIRPAALLAFAGVLGLGSYLAHVVTLGIPMPLWPSFIVG
;
A
#
# COMPACT_ATOMS: atom_id res chain seq x y z
N MET A 1 2.21 -16.40 11.64
CA MET A 1 3.51 -16.00 12.21
C MET A 1 3.94 -14.60 11.75
N ALA A 2 4.09 -14.34 10.44
CA ALA A 2 4.49 -13.01 9.94
C ALA A 2 3.58 -11.85 10.43
N GLY A 3 2.26 -12.03 10.43
CA GLY A 3 1.33 -10.98 10.91
C GLY A 3 1.53 -10.60 12.39
N ILE A 4 1.85 -11.57 13.24
CA ILE A 4 2.14 -11.35 14.66
C ILE A 4 3.44 -10.54 14.81
N LEU A 5 4.45 -10.85 14.00
CA LEU A 5 5.72 -10.11 13.99
C LEU A 5 5.53 -8.66 13.54
N CYS A 6 4.73 -8.41 12.50
CA CYS A 6 4.41 -7.06 12.06
C CYS A 6 3.63 -6.27 13.11
N ALA A 7 2.67 -6.91 13.78
CA ALA A 7 1.91 -6.29 14.86
C ALA A 7 2.82 -5.89 16.03
N LEU A 8 3.70 -6.80 16.46
CA LEU A 8 4.69 -6.52 17.52
C LEU A 8 5.64 -5.38 17.14
N ALA A 9 6.13 -5.35 15.90
CA ALA A 9 6.98 -4.26 15.43
C ALA A 9 6.25 -2.91 15.49
N GLY A 10 4.97 -2.87 15.09
CA GLY A 10 4.14 -1.66 15.21
C GLY A 10 3.95 -1.24 16.67
N ASP A 11 3.68 -2.18 17.56
CA ASP A 11 3.47 -1.93 18.99
C ASP A 11 4.75 -1.38 19.66
N ILE A 12 5.92 -1.90 19.30
CA ILE A 12 7.21 -1.41 19.78
C ILE A 12 7.43 0.05 19.35
N VAL A 13 7.16 0.40 18.08
CA VAL A 13 7.30 1.77 17.59
C VAL A 13 6.31 2.70 18.29
N MET A 14 5.08 2.26 18.54
CA MET A 14 4.07 3.02 19.29
C MET A 14 4.51 3.25 20.74
N ALA A 15 5.05 2.23 21.41
CA ALA A 15 5.57 2.36 22.77
C ALA A 15 6.75 3.36 22.84
N MET A 16 7.67 3.29 21.87
CA MET A 16 8.81 4.22 21.78
C MET A 16 8.37 5.68 21.61
N THR A 17 7.36 5.93 20.76
CA THR A 17 6.85 7.28 20.53
C THR A 17 6.13 7.84 21.77
N LEU A 18 5.37 7.01 22.50
CA LEU A 18 4.74 7.40 23.77
C LEU A 18 5.75 7.73 24.87
N LEU A 19 6.87 7.00 24.94
CA LEU A 19 7.95 7.22 25.91
C LEU A 19 8.71 8.53 25.67
N GLN A 20 8.91 8.93 24.40
CA GLN A 20 9.61 10.16 24.05
C GLN A 20 8.86 11.45 24.42
N ARG A 21 7.55 11.37 24.74
CA ARG A 21 6.69 12.50 25.17
C ARG A 21 6.91 13.79 24.38
N ASN A 22 7.16 13.67 23.07
CA ASN A 22 7.43 14.84 22.23
C ASN A 22 6.09 15.52 21.90
N PRO A 23 5.84 16.77 22.34
CA PRO A 23 4.62 17.48 22.00
C PRO A 23 4.71 17.97 20.54
N LEU A 24 4.60 17.04 19.59
CA LEU A 24 4.48 17.39 18.19
C LEU A 24 3.08 17.95 17.95
N ARG A 25 3.02 19.24 17.61
CA ARG A 25 1.79 19.85 17.11
C ARG A 25 1.52 19.30 15.72
N VAL A 26 0.55 18.40 15.62
CA VAL A 26 0.09 17.89 14.32
C VAL A 26 -0.71 19.01 13.66
N GLY A 27 -0.10 19.67 12.67
CA GLY A 27 -0.80 20.63 11.83
C GLY A 27 -1.81 19.92 10.90
N PRO A 28 -2.86 20.61 10.44
CA PRO A 28 -3.88 20.01 9.56
C PRO A 28 -3.28 19.44 8.28
N ARG A 29 -2.24 20.08 7.71
CA ARG A 29 -1.52 19.57 6.55
C ARG A 29 -0.80 18.24 6.84
N LEU A 30 -0.14 18.13 7.98
CA LEU A 30 0.55 16.90 8.39
C LEU A 30 -0.46 15.76 8.60
N ALA A 31 -1.59 16.05 9.24
CA ALA A 31 -2.66 15.08 9.43
C ALA A 31 -3.21 14.57 8.09
N THR A 32 -3.45 15.46 7.13
CA THR A 32 -3.86 15.07 5.77
C THR A 32 -2.81 14.22 5.08
N SER A 33 -1.52 14.58 5.15
CA SER A 33 -0.43 13.79 4.57
C SER A 33 -0.35 12.40 5.18
N LEU A 34 -0.43 12.30 6.50
CA LEU A 34 -0.43 11.02 7.22
C LEU A 34 -1.62 10.16 6.82
N LEU A 35 -2.84 10.73 6.79
CA LEU A 35 -4.05 10.00 6.40
C LEU A 35 -4.02 9.58 4.94
N ALA A 36 -3.48 10.40 4.03
CA ALA A 36 -3.33 10.06 2.62
C ALA A 36 -2.35 8.89 2.42
N VAL A 37 -1.22 8.88 3.13
CA VAL A 37 -0.24 7.78 3.07
C VAL A 37 -0.81 6.50 3.68
N LEU A 38 -1.42 6.59 4.86
CA LEU A 38 -2.05 5.45 5.54
C LEU A 38 -3.20 4.88 4.70
N GLY A 39 -4.02 5.76 4.12
CA GLY A 39 -5.13 5.40 3.24
C GLY A 39 -4.64 4.73 1.96
N GLY A 40 -3.57 5.22 1.34
CA GLY A 40 -2.97 4.58 0.16
C GLY A 40 -2.46 3.17 0.46
N ASN A 41 -1.82 2.98 1.62
CA ASN A 41 -1.37 1.64 2.06
C ASN A 41 -2.56 0.71 2.36
N ALA A 42 -3.62 1.22 2.99
CA ALA A 42 -4.83 0.45 3.25
C ALA A 42 -5.52 0.04 1.94
N LEU A 43 -5.62 0.95 0.97
CA LEU A 43 -6.15 0.67 -0.37
C LEU A 43 -5.31 -0.38 -1.10
N PHE A 44 -3.98 -0.32 -0.99
CA PHE A 44 -3.10 -1.34 -1.54
C PHE A 44 -3.35 -2.72 -0.92
N ALA A 45 -3.45 -2.79 0.41
CA ALA A 45 -3.74 -4.03 1.12
C ALA A 45 -5.11 -4.60 0.74
N MET A 46 -6.13 -3.75 0.63
CA MET A 46 -7.46 -4.14 0.13
C MET A 46 -7.38 -4.67 -1.30
N ALA A 47 -6.61 -4.03 -2.17
CA ALA A 47 -6.45 -4.44 -3.56
C ALA A 47 -5.86 -5.85 -3.72
N LEU A 48 -4.95 -6.23 -2.83
CA LEU A 48 -4.35 -7.57 -2.78
C LEU A 48 -5.25 -8.64 -2.15
N GLY A 49 -6.43 -8.28 -1.65
CA GLY A 49 -7.35 -9.22 -0.99
C GLY A 49 -7.32 -9.18 0.54
N GLY A 50 -6.79 -8.11 1.15
CA GLY A 50 -6.84 -7.94 2.62
C GLY A 50 -8.26 -7.89 3.21
N PHE A 51 -9.27 -7.65 2.38
CA PHE A 51 -10.70 -7.72 2.74
C PHE A 51 -11.45 -8.84 2.00
N SER A 52 -10.74 -9.84 1.46
CA SER A 52 -11.37 -10.95 0.73
C SER A 52 -12.34 -11.74 1.60
N ASP A 53 -12.14 -11.78 2.92
CA ASP A 53 -13.03 -12.43 3.88
C ASP A 53 -14.41 -11.74 4.00
N TYR A 54 -14.50 -10.46 3.63
CA TYR A 54 -15.75 -9.69 3.59
C TYR A 54 -16.43 -9.73 2.20
N GLY A 55 -15.95 -10.58 1.29
CA GLY A 55 -16.53 -10.77 -0.04
C GLY A 55 -16.09 -9.73 -1.08
N LEU A 56 -15.10 -8.88 -0.77
CA LEU A 56 -14.51 -7.99 -1.76
C LEU A 56 -13.46 -8.74 -2.60
N PRO A 57 -13.64 -8.85 -3.91
CA PRO A 57 -12.68 -9.51 -4.79
C PRO A 57 -11.36 -8.74 -4.86
N ALA A 58 -10.25 -9.48 -4.89
CA ALA A 58 -8.93 -8.89 -5.09
C ALA A 58 -8.83 -8.29 -6.50
N ILE A 59 -8.70 -6.97 -6.57
CA ILE A 59 -8.50 -6.22 -7.81
C ILE A 59 -7.07 -6.31 -8.34
N GLY A 60 -6.15 -6.88 -7.56
CA GLY A 60 -4.81 -7.28 -7.99
C GLY A 60 -3.71 -6.25 -7.72
N MET A 61 -2.46 -6.71 -7.77
CA MET A 61 -1.27 -5.94 -7.41
C MET A 61 -1.08 -4.69 -8.28
N VAL A 62 -1.27 -4.80 -9.59
CA VAL A 62 -1.05 -3.68 -10.52
C VAL A 62 -2.03 -2.54 -10.22
N SER A 63 -3.32 -2.86 -10.10
CA SER A 63 -4.35 -1.86 -9.76
C SER A 63 -4.13 -1.25 -8.38
N GLY A 64 -3.69 -2.05 -7.40
CA GLY A 64 -3.29 -1.60 -6.08
C GLY A 64 -2.18 -0.54 -6.12
N ILE A 65 -1.12 -0.75 -6.92
CA ILE A 65 0.00 0.20 -7.03
C ILE A 65 -0.50 1.56 -7.56
N TYR A 66 -1.38 1.54 -8.57
CA TYR A 66 -1.97 2.78 -9.08
C TYR A 66 -2.84 3.46 -8.02
N LEU A 67 -3.72 2.73 -7.34
CA LEU A 67 -4.61 3.28 -6.31
C LEU A 67 -3.83 3.92 -5.15
N ALA A 68 -2.82 3.22 -4.64
CA ALA A 68 -1.96 3.74 -3.59
C ALA A 68 -1.18 4.98 -4.04
N GLY A 69 -0.62 4.93 -5.25
CA GLY A 69 0.08 6.05 -5.86
C GLY A 69 -0.79 7.31 -6.00
N PHE A 70 -2.05 7.15 -6.42
CA PHE A 70 -3.00 8.27 -6.49
C PHE A 70 -3.40 8.78 -5.10
N ALA A 71 -3.61 7.88 -4.13
CA ALA A 71 -3.91 8.25 -2.75
C ALA A 71 -2.77 9.06 -2.12
N TRP A 72 -1.51 8.68 -2.35
CA TRP A 72 -0.34 9.40 -1.83
C TRP A 72 -0.20 10.81 -2.42
N ARG A 73 -0.69 11.06 -3.63
CA ARG A 73 -0.71 12.42 -4.20
C ARG A 73 -1.59 13.38 -3.42
N LEU A 74 -2.60 12.88 -2.71
CA LEU A 74 -3.41 13.72 -1.81
C LEU A 74 -2.63 14.18 -0.57
N SER A 75 -1.44 13.60 -0.30
CA SER A 75 -0.59 14.03 0.81
C SER A 75 0.09 15.39 0.58
N GLY A 76 -0.01 15.95 -0.63
CA GLY A 76 0.67 17.19 -1.02
C GLY A 76 2.04 16.95 -1.69
N GLU A 77 2.41 15.70 -1.96
CA GLU A 77 3.54 15.39 -2.82
C GLU A 77 3.19 15.71 -4.28
N ASP A 78 3.92 16.65 -4.89
CA ASP A 78 3.82 17.03 -6.30
C ASP A 78 4.39 15.96 -7.24
N ILE A 79 3.89 14.73 -7.13
CA ILE A 79 4.19 13.68 -8.08
C ILE A 79 3.41 13.97 -9.36
N ARG A 80 4.11 14.13 -10.48
CA ARG A 80 3.48 14.30 -11.79
C ARG A 80 2.70 13.02 -12.15
N PRO A 81 1.47 13.13 -12.67
CA PRO A 81 0.66 11.96 -13.01
C PRO A 81 1.38 11.03 -14.00
N ALA A 82 2.07 11.60 -14.99
CA ALA A 82 2.83 10.84 -15.97
C ALA A 82 4.01 10.05 -15.35
N ALA A 83 4.69 10.64 -14.36
CA ALA A 83 5.76 9.95 -13.65
C ALA A 83 5.20 8.80 -12.79
N LEU A 84 4.09 9.03 -12.09
CA LEU A 84 3.40 7.98 -11.33
C LEU A 84 3.01 6.80 -12.22
N LEU A 85 2.45 7.08 -13.40
CA LEU A 85 2.05 6.03 -14.35
C LEU A 85 3.26 5.21 -14.83
N ALA A 86 4.37 5.87 -15.15
CA ALA A 86 5.59 5.19 -15.56
C ALA A 86 6.19 4.34 -14.43
N PHE A 87 6.27 4.88 -13.21
CA PHE A 87 6.76 4.16 -12.03
C PHE A 87 5.89 2.93 -11.72
N ALA A 88 4.57 3.11 -11.68
CA ALA A 88 3.63 2.01 -11.43
C ALA A 88 3.73 0.93 -12.51
N GLY A 89 3.91 1.33 -13.77
CA GLY A 89 4.15 0.41 -14.88
C GLY A 89 5.42 -0.44 -14.69
N VAL A 90 6.55 0.20 -14.38
CA VAL A 90 7.82 -0.49 -14.14
C VAL A 90 7.75 -1.40 -12.91
N LEU A 91 7.15 -0.93 -11.80
CA LEU A 91 6.96 -1.71 -10.58
C LEU A 91 6.04 -2.91 -10.79
N GLY A 92 4.93 -2.72 -11.50
CA GLY A 92 4.00 -3.81 -11.83
C GLY A 92 4.66 -4.87 -12.70
N LEU A 93 5.36 -4.44 -13.75
CA LEU A 93 6.06 -5.34 -14.67
C LEU A 93 7.23 -6.06 -13.97
N GLY A 94 8.03 -5.34 -13.18
CA GLY A 94 9.13 -5.90 -12.40
C GLY A 94 8.63 -6.92 -11.37
N SER A 95 7.50 -6.64 -10.72
CA SER A 95 6.88 -7.57 -9.78
C SER A 95 6.35 -8.83 -10.46
N TYR A 96 5.81 -8.71 -11.68
CA TYR A 96 5.40 -9.86 -12.50
C TYR A 96 6.60 -10.76 -12.83
N LEU A 97 7.69 -10.18 -13.32
CA LEU A 97 8.90 -10.93 -13.65
C LEU A 97 9.53 -11.59 -12.40
N ALA A 98 9.59 -10.87 -11.28
CA ALA A 98 10.14 -11.41 -10.04
C ALA A 98 9.32 -12.61 -9.53
N HIS A 99 7.99 -12.52 -9.53
CA HIS A 99 7.18 -13.54 -8.87
C HIS A 99 6.73 -14.68 -9.78
N VAL A 100 6.35 -14.37 -11.02
CA VAL A 100 5.88 -15.39 -11.97
C VAL A 100 7.05 -16.08 -12.64
N VAL A 101 8.00 -15.30 -13.17
CA VAL A 101 9.09 -15.87 -13.99
C VAL A 101 10.22 -16.40 -13.12
N THR A 102 10.57 -15.71 -12.03
CA THR A 102 11.73 -16.10 -11.20
C THR A 102 11.34 -17.10 -10.11
N LEU A 103 10.20 -16.90 -9.45
CA LEU A 103 9.80 -17.66 -8.26
C LEU A 103 8.64 -18.64 -8.51
N GLY A 104 7.92 -18.52 -9.64
CA GLY A 104 6.78 -19.40 -9.97
C GLY A 104 5.58 -19.29 -9.03
N ILE A 105 5.45 -18.21 -8.26
CA ILE A 105 4.40 -18.04 -7.25
C ILE A 105 3.20 -17.30 -7.87
N PRO A 106 1.98 -17.86 -7.83
CA PRO A 106 0.79 -17.18 -8.32
C PRO A 106 0.35 -16.12 -7.31
N MET A 107 0.84 -14.88 -7.48
CA MET A 107 0.27 -13.74 -6.79
C MET A 107 -0.94 -13.18 -7.56
N PRO A 108 -1.93 -12.59 -6.86
CA PRO A 108 -3.04 -11.90 -7.49
C PRO A 108 -2.53 -10.63 -8.19
N LEU A 109 -2.04 -10.80 -9.41
CA LEU A 109 -1.44 -9.73 -10.23
C LEU A 109 -2.52 -8.93 -10.95
N TRP A 110 -3.54 -9.64 -11.41
CA TRP A 110 -4.67 -9.11 -12.17
C TRP A 110 -5.93 -9.14 -11.31
N PRO A 111 -6.91 -8.27 -11.62
CA PRO A 111 -8.23 -8.35 -11.00
C PRO A 111 -8.80 -9.75 -11.21
N SER A 112 -9.32 -10.36 -10.15
CA SER A 112 -9.98 -11.68 -10.25
C SER A 112 -11.13 -11.65 -11.27
N PHE A 113 -11.75 -10.50 -11.49
CA PHE A 113 -12.77 -10.28 -12.53
C PHE A 113 -12.32 -10.58 -13.97
N ILE A 114 -11.02 -10.52 -14.27
CA ILE A 114 -10.47 -10.76 -15.61
C ILE A 114 -10.01 -12.22 -15.76
N VAL A 115 -9.71 -12.89 -14.64
CA VAL A 115 -9.09 -14.22 -14.62
C VAL A 115 -10.13 -15.35 -14.44
N GLY A 116 -11.34 -15.04 -13.96
CA GLY A 116 -12.44 -16.00 -13.75
C GLY A 116 -12.84 -16.12 -12.29
#